data_AF-A0A0R2WH71-F1
#
_entry.id   AF-A0A0R2WH71-F1
#
_cell.length_a   1.000
_cell.length_b   1.000
_cell.length_c   1.000
_cell.angle_alpha   90.00
_cell.angle_beta   90.00
_cell.angle_gamma   90.00
#
_symmetry.space_group_name_H-M   'P 1'
#
loop_
_entity.id
_entity.type
_entity.pdbx_description
1 polymer ?
#
loop_
_entity_poly.entity_id
_entity_poly.type
_entity_poly.pdbx_seq_one_letter_code
_entity_poly.pdbx_strand_id
1 'polypeptide(L)'
;MSVRPIRSSQRYLSLDLNICTEICPDWLLVFFELLRQQKIQGLAPGDMIEMRKPIWDAAGVITLDRRKKVMNHFERVFPDDIVRFRRQRGCVPLAIVGPKMVKFHSKSGLAVTPAKVALNQNGCFGKVPKILPENIGE
;
A
#
# COMPACT_ATOMS: atom_id res chain seq x y z
N MET A 1 6.76 -27.91 29.77
CA MET A 1 7.03 -27.98 28.32
C MET A 1 8.00 -26.86 27.96
N SER A 2 9.20 -27.16 27.45
CA SER A 2 10.16 -26.12 27.05
C SER A 2 9.94 -25.74 25.58
N VAL A 3 9.37 -24.57 25.34
CA VAL A 3 9.26 -24.00 23.99
C VAL A 3 10.66 -23.54 23.59
N ARG A 4 11.30 -24.21 22.62
CA ARG A 4 12.57 -23.73 22.08
C ARG A 4 12.28 -22.58 21.11
N PRO A 5 12.99 -21.44 21.20
CA PRO A 5 12.82 -20.35 20.26
C PRO A 5 13.30 -20.81 18.87
N ILE A 6 12.43 -20.70 17.86
CA ILE A 6 12.81 -20.90 16.46
C ILE A 6 13.77 -19.75 16.09
N ARG A 7 15.05 -20.07 15.92
CA ARG A 7 16.07 -19.14 15.41
C ARG A 7 15.94 -18.99 13.89
N SER A 8 14.82 -18.43 13.43
CA SER A 8 14.67 -17.98 12.05
C SER A 8 14.95 -16.48 11.96
N SER A 9 15.83 -16.07 11.05
CA SER A 9 16.08 -14.66 10.70
C SER A 9 14.87 -14.01 10.03
N GLN A 10 13.84 -14.78 9.71
CA GLN A 10 12.54 -14.31 9.33
C GLN A 10 11.61 -14.50 10.53
N ARG A 11 11.35 -13.41 11.27
CA ARG A 11 10.20 -13.33 12.17
C ARG A 11 8.93 -13.37 11.32
N TYR A 12 8.64 -14.52 10.73
CA TYR A 12 7.30 -14.78 10.26
C TYR A 12 6.44 -14.89 11.49
N LEU A 13 5.49 -13.98 11.59
CA LEU A 13 4.26 -14.22 12.30
C LEU A 13 3.60 -15.42 11.60
N SER A 14 4.01 -16.64 11.93
CA SER A 14 3.26 -17.86 11.58
C SER A 14 2.05 -17.91 12.50
N LEU A 15 1.20 -16.89 12.41
CA LEU A 15 -0.09 -16.89 13.10
C LEU A 15 -0.98 -17.81 12.29
N ASP A 16 -1.47 -18.85 12.95
CA ASP A 16 -2.64 -19.57 12.46
C ASP A 16 -3.80 -18.56 12.45
N LEU A 17 -4.15 -18.10 11.24
CA LEU A 17 -5.23 -17.14 11.07
C LEU A 17 -6.57 -17.71 11.56
N ASN A 18 -6.74 -19.04 11.62
CA ASN A 18 -7.96 -19.64 12.17
C ASN A 18 -8.09 -19.34 13.67
N ILE A 19 -7.02 -19.54 14.46
CA ILE A 19 -7.02 -19.16 15.88
C ILE A 19 -7.17 -17.65 16.05
N CYS A 20 -6.57 -16.86 15.14
CA CYS A 20 -6.69 -15.41 15.18
C CYS A 20 -8.11 -14.92 14.86
N THR A 21 -8.89 -15.63 14.05
CA THR A 21 -10.28 -15.23 13.78
C THR A 21 -11.16 -15.25 15.03
N GLU A 22 -10.80 -15.99 16.06
CA GLU A 22 -11.53 -16.05 17.33
C GLU A 22 -11.16 -14.92 18.30
N ILE A 23 -9.96 -14.34 18.16
CA ILE A 23 -9.37 -13.44 19.18
C ILE A 23 -9.09 -12.04 18.61
N CYS A 24 -8.69 -11.96 17.35
CA CYS A 24 -8.34 -10.71 16.70
C CYS A 24 -9.57 -10.00 16.15
N PRO A 25 -9.63 -8.66 16.27
CA PRO A 25 -10.69 -7.91 15.64
C PRO A 25 -10.57 -7.96 14.11
N ASP A 26 -11.70 -7.94 13.41
CA ASP A 26 -11.80 -8.01 11.94
C ASP A 26 -10.80 -7.11 11.21
N TRP A 27 -10.63 -5.86 11.68
CA TRP A 27 -9.76 -4.89 11.02
C TRP A 27 -8.30 -5.34 11.02
N LEU A 28 -7.85 -6.02 12.06
CA LEU A 28 -6.46 -6.47 12.16
C LEU A 28 -6.19 -7.62 11.19
N LEU A 29 -7.14 -8.56 11.08
CA LEU A 29 -7.06 -9.68 10.14
C LEU A 29 -7.05 -9.19 8.69
N VAL A 30 -7.92 -8.24 8.37
CA VAL A 30 -7.94 -7.62 7.03
C VAL A 30 -6.63 -6.88 6.77
N PHE A 31 -6.06 -6.19 7.76
CA PHE A 31 -4.78 -5.52 7.61
C PHE A 31 -3.62 -6.49 7.34
N PHE A 32 -3.58 -7.64 8.03
CA PHE A 32 -2.60 -8.69 7.74
C PHE A 32 -2.74 -9.24 6.32
N GLU A 33 -3.97 -9.42 5.84
CA GLU A 33 -4.20 -9.86 4.48
C GLU A 33 -3.72 -8.81 3.46
N LEU A 34 -3.91 -7.51 3.73
CA LEU A 34 -3.34 -6.45 2.88
C LEU A 34 -1.80 -6.48 2.85
N LEU A 35 -1.14 -6.71 3.99
CA LEU A 35 0.32 -6.89 4.05
C LEU A 35 0.78 -8.12 3.26
N ARG A 36 0.01 -9.20 3.30
CA ARG A 36 0.28 -10.42 2.52
C ARG A 36 0.16 -10.17 1.03
N GLN A 37 -0.90 -9.48 0.59
CA GLN A 37 -1.12 -9.13 -0.82
C GLN A 37 -0.05 -8.19 -1.35
N GLN A 38 0.31 -7.15 -0.59
CA GLN A 38 1.40 -6.24 -0.94
C GLN A 38 2.71 -7.00 -1.20
N LYS A 39 3.04 -7.98 -0.34
CA LYS A 39 4.24 -8.81 -0.51
C LYS A 39 4.17 -9.71 -1.74
N ILE A 40 3.06 -10.43 -1.92
CA ILE A 40 2.90 -11.39 -3.03
C ILE A 40 2.98 -10.70 -4.37
N GLN A 41 2.36 -9.52 -4.47
CA GLN A 41 2.31 -8.75 -5.71
C GLN A 41 3.52 -7.82 -5.89
N GLY A 42 4.39 -7.70 -4.87
CA GLY A 42 5.58 -6.85 -4.94
C GLY A 42 5.27 -5.35 -5.05
N LEU A 43 4.17 -4.90 -4.43
CA LEU A 43 3.65 -3.54 -4.64
C LEU A 43 4.54 -2.47 -4.00
N ALA A 44 4.77 -1.39 -4.74
CA ALA A 44 5.49 -0.20 -4.35
C ALA A 44 4.57 0.86 -3.70
N PRO A 45 5.13 1.92 -3.08
CA PRO A 45 4.31 3.00 -2.56
C PRO A 45 3.52 3.69 -3.68
N GLY A 46 2.23 3.92 -3.45
CA GLY A 46 1.28 4.48 -4.42
C GLY A 46 0.47 3.42 -5.18
N ASP A 47 0.92 2.17 -5.20
CA ASP A 47 0.18 1.08 -5.83
C ASP A 47 -1.13 0.79 -5.08
N MET A 48 -2.10 0.25 -5.83
CA MET A 48 -3.47 0.06 -5.34
C MET A 48 -3.79 -1.43 -5.21
N ILE A 49 -4.40 -1.78 -4.08
CA ILE A 49 -5.01 -3.09 -3.83
C ILE A 49 -6.51 -2.90 -3.83
N GLU A 50 -7.19 -3.55 -4.76
CA GLU A 50 -8.65 -3.60 -4.74
C GLU A 50 -9.15 -4.54 -3.64
N MET A 51 -10.00 -4.03 -2.77
CA MET A 51 -10.60 -4.78 -1.66
C MET A 51 -11.72 -5.71 -2.11
N ARG A 52 -11.34 -6.74 -2.88
CA ARG A 52 -12.24 -7.77 -3.42
C ARG A 52 -12.52 -8.89 -2.41
N LYS A 53 -13.47 -9.76 -2.78
CA LYS A 53 -13.88 -10.93 -2.01
C LYS A 53 -12.72 -11.76 -1.42
N PRO A 54 -11.61 -12.05 -2.12
CA PRO A 54 -10.51 -12.82 -1.54
C PRO A 54 -9.88 -12.21 -0.28
N ILE A 55 -9.81 -10.88 -0.17
CA ILE A 55 -9.25 -10.20 1.01
C ILE A 55 -10.18 -10.36 2.20
N TRP A 56 -11.48 -10.16 1.97
CA TRP A 56 -12.50 -10.24 3.02
C TRP A 56 -12.69 -11.67 3.51
N ASP A 57 -12.74 -12.62 2.60
CA ASP A 57 -12.98 -14.02 2.90
C ASP A 57 -11.77 -14.64 3.62
N ALA A 58 -10.54 -14.32 3.20
CA ALA A 58 -9.32 -14.75 3.90
C ALA A 58 -9.22 -14.19 5.33
N ALA A 59 -9.80 -13.02 5.58
CA ALA A 59 -9.89 -12.42 6.91
C ALA A 59 -11.14 -12.88 7.72
N GLY A 60 -11.98 -13.77 7.16
CA GLY A 60 -13.21 -14.22 7.82
C GLY A 60 -14.33 -13.17 7.93
N VAL A 61 -14.26 -12.10 7.13
CA VAL A 61 -15.20 -10.95 7.16
C VAL A 61 -16.24 -11.07 6.03
N ILE A 62 -17.23 -11.93 6.24
CA ILE A 62 -18.16 -12.35 5.19
C ILE A 62 -19.29 -11.34 4.95
N THR A 63 -19.81 -10.73 6.03
CA THR A 63 -21.00 -9.86 5.94
C THR A 63 -20.67 -8.43 5.55
N LEU A 64 -21.56 -7.76 4.81
CA LEU A 64 -21.40 -6.35 4.43
C LEU A 64 -21.30 -5.39 5.62
N ASP A 65 -22.05 -5.62 6.70
CA ASP A 65 -22.00 -4.76 7.90
C ASP A 65 -20.61 -4.77 8.56
N ARG A 66 -20.03 -5.96 8.75
CA ARG A 66 -18.66 -6.10 9.26
C ARG A 66 -17.63 -5.44 8.33
N ARG A 67 -17.74 -5.62 7.01
CA ARG A 67 -16.87 -4.94 6.03
C ARG A 67 -16.95 -3.42 6.15
N LYS A 68 -18.17 -2.87 6.33
CA LYS A 68 -18.38 -1.43 6.52
C LYS A 68 -17.72 -0.94 7.81
N LYS A 69 -17.86 -1.67 8.92
CA LYS A 69 -17.19 -1.36 10.20
C LYS A 69 -15.67 -1.35 10.07
N VAL A 70 -15.09 -2.34 9.39
CA VAL A 70 -13.65 -2.38 9.11
C VAL A 70 -13.21 -1.19 8.28
N MET A 71 -13.89 -0.90 7.16
CA MET A 71 -13.53 0.25 6.32
C MET A 71 -13.63 1.59 7.05
N ASN A 72 -14.66 1.78 7.87
CA ASN A 72 -14.79 2.98 8.69
C ASN A 72 -13.66 3.10 9.72
N HIS A 73 -13.25 1.97 10.33
CA HIS A 73 -12.12 1.95 11.25
C HIS A 73 -10.82 2.32 10.55
N PHE A 74 -10.58 1.71 9.39
CA PHE A 74 -9.40 1.95 8.56
C PHE A 74 -9.24 3.41 8.17
N GLU A 75 -10.29 4.03 7.60
CA GLU A 75 -10.26 5.44 7.21
C GLU A 75 -10.05 6.40 8.39
N ARG A 76 -10.41 5.99 9.62
CA ARG A 76 -10.27 6.82 10.81
C ARG A 76 -8.91 6.69 11.48
N VAL A 77 -8.34 5.48 11.49
CA VAL A 77 -7.23 5.13 12.39
C VAL A 77 -5.90 4.96 11.65
N PHE A 78 -5.92 4.50 10.39
CA PHE A 78 -4.68 4.22 9.69
C PHE A 78 -4.06 5.49 9.13
N PRO A 79 -2.75 5.72 9.37
CA PRO A 79 -2.06 6.86 8.79
C PRO A 79 -1.77 6.60 7.30
N ASP A 80 -1.86 7.67 6.51
CA ASP A 80 -1.66 7.65 5.05
C ASP A 80 -0.27 7.14 4.63
N ASP A 81 0.73 7.26 5.50
CA ASP A 81 2.09 6.80 5.24
C ASP A 81 2.24 5.27 5.36
N ILE A 82 1.27 4.57 5.96
CA ILE A 82 1.16 3.11 5.96
C ILE A 82 0.22 2.67 4.84
N VAL A 83 -1.04 3.08 4.89
CA VAL A 83 -2.03 2.71 3.87
C VAL A 83 -3.16 3.72 3.89
N ARG A 84 -3.54 4.21 2.70
CA ARG A 84 -4.68 5.11 2.54
C ARG A 84 -5.84 4.36 1.90
N PHE A 85 -7.04 4.55 2.44
CA PHE A 85 -8.23 3.89 1.92
C PHE A 85 -9.08 4.87 1.12
N ARG A 86 -9.59 4.44 -0.03
CA ARG A 86 -10.50 5.21 -0.87
C ARG A 86 -11.76 4.41 -1.16
N ARG A 87 -12.91 4.97 -0.82
CA ARG A 87 -14.24 4.42 -1.18
C ARG A 87 -14.96 5.38 -2.11
N GLN A 88 -15.57 4.83 -3.15
CA GLN A 88 -16.47 5.54 -4.04
C GLN A 88 -17.73 4.71 -4.24
N ARG A 89 -18.89 5.38 -4.25
CA ARG A 89 -20.19 4.71 -4.41
C ARG A 89 -20.21 3.95 -5.75
N GLY A 90 -20.58 2.68 -5.71
CA GLY A 90 -20.64 1.82 -6.88
C GLY A 90 -19.29 1.23 -7.32
N CYS A 91 -18.20 1.55 -6.63
CA CYS A 91 -16.86 1.02 -6.92
C CYS A 91 -16.36 0.13 -5.78
N VAL A 92 -15.43 -0.78 -6.10
CA VAL A 92 -14.72 -1.58 -5.10
C VAL A 92 -13.80 -0.64 -4.29
N PRO A 93 -13.76 -0.75 -2.95
CA PRO A 93 -12.81 0.03 -2.16
C PRO A 93 -11.36 -0.25 -2.54
N LEU A 94 -10.51 0.77 -2.44
CA LEU A 94 -9.08 0.68 -2.75
C LEU A 94 -8.27 0.91 -1.48
N ALA A 95 -7.23 0.11 -1.28
CA ALA A 95 -6.16 0.35 -0.34
C ALA A 95 -4.91 0.77 -1.11
N ILE A 96 -4.40 1.96 -0.84
CA ILE A 96 -3.26 2.57 -1.53
C ILE A 96 -2.04 2.40 -0.62
N VAL A 97 -1.01 1.71 -1.10
CA VAL A 97 0.16 1.35 -0.31
C VAL A 97 0.97 2.60 0.03
N GLY A 98 1.23 2.83 1.32
CA GLY A 98 2.07 3.91 1.80
C GLY A 98 3.56 3.54 1.87
N PRO A 99 4.46 4.54 1.94
CA PRO A 99 5.90 4.32 1.99
C PRO A 99 6.40 3.48 3.18
N LYS A 100 5.67 3.46 4.31
CA LYS A 100 6.03 2.64 5.47
C LYS A 100 5.57 1.19 5.34
N MET A 101 4.49 0.92 4.60
CA MET A 101 3.98 -0.44 4.47
C MET A 101 4.95 -1.35 3.70
N VAL A 102 5.64 -0.81 2.69
CA VAL A 102 6.66 -1.56 1.93
C VAL A 102 7.87 -1.93 2.80
N LYS A 103 8.14 -1.16 3.86
CA LYS A 103 9.26 -1.43 4.79
C LYS A 103 9.03 -2.69 5.64
N PHE A 104 7.79 -3.18 5.79
CA PHE A 104 7.52 -4.40 6.55
C PHE A 104 8.20 -5.65 5.96
N HIS A 105 8.41 -5.67 4.65
CA HIS A 105 9.02 -6.81 3.94
C HIS A 105 10.39 -6.50 3.34
N SER A 106 10.82 -5.23 3.40
CA SER A 106 12.15 -4.83 2.99
C SER A 106 13.16 -5.43 3.96
N LYS A 107 14.00 -6.37 3.49
CA LYS A 107 15.12 -6.87 4.31
C LYS A 107 15.91 -5.67 4.80
N SER A 108 16.10 -5.55 6.12
CA SER A 108 16.98 -4.56 6.73
C SER A 108 18.37 -4.68 6.08
N GLY A 109 18.66 -3.82 5.11
CA GLY A 109 19.88 -3.89 4.29
C GLY A 109 19.72 -3.45 2.84
N LEU A 110 18.51 -3.46 2.27
CA LEU A 110 18.23 -2.86 0.96
C LEU A 110 17.36 -1.63 1.16
N ALA A 111 18.01 -0.48 1.38
CA ALA A 111 17.35 0.81 1.27
C ALA A 111 16.84 0.95 -0.18
N VAL A 112 15.55 0.70 -0.39
CA VAL A 112 14.89 1.07 -1.64
C VAL A 112 14.87 2.59 -1.67
N THR A 113 15.83 3.17 -2.38
CA THR A 113 15.77 4.56 -2.80
C THR A 113 14.49 4.72 -3.61
N PRO A 114 13.62 5.69 -3.30
CA PRO A 114 12.47 5.95 -4.16
C PRO A 114 13.03 6.34 -5.53
N ALA A 115 12.67 5.58 -6.56
CA ALA A 115 12.94 5.96 -7.93
C ALA A 115 12.35 7.36 -8.12
N LYS A 116 13.23 8.32 -8.46
CA LYS A 116 12.83 9.66 -8.89
C LYS A 116 11.94 9.44 -10.12
N VAL A 117 10.62 9.50 -9.94
CA VAL A 117 9.69 9.58 -11.05
C VAL A 117 10.01 10.90 -11.74
N ALA A 118 10.63 10.83 -12.90
CA ALA A 118 10.71 11.96 -13.82
C ALA A 118 9.27 12.30 -14.22
N LEU A 119 8.69 13.28 -13.53
CA LEU A 119 7.53 14.01 -13.99
C LEU A 119 7.94 14.67 -15.30
N ASN A 120 7.60 14.06 -16.43
CA ASN A 120 7.51 14.77 -17.70
C ASN A 120 6.40 15.82 -17.53
N GLN A 121 6.80 17.01 -17.09
CA GLN A 121 5.97 18.19 -17.14
C GLN A 121 5.86 18.58 -18.62
N ASN A 122 4.75 18.19 -19.25
CA ASN A 122 4.26 18.85 -20.45
C ASN A 122 3.86 20.28 -20.04
N GLY A 123 4.85 21.17 -19.97
CA GLY A 123 4.68 22.59 -19.71
C GLY A 123 4.52 23.35 -21.02
N CYS A 124 3.28 23.45 -21.50
CA CYS A 124 2.89 24.58 -22.34
C CYS A 124 2.88 25.83 -21.46
N PHE A 125 3.88 26.70 -21.55
CA PHE A 125 3.76 28.15 -21.34
C PHE A 125 4.98 28.82 -21.99
N GLY A 126 4.71 29.72 -22.94
CA GLY A 126 5.72 30.35 -23.76
C GLY A 126 6.55 31.43 -23.06
N LYS A 127 7.63 31.83 -23.72
CA LYS A 127 8.07 33.22 -23.88
C LYS A 127 9.21 33.30 -24.89
N VAL A 128 9.04 34.21 -25.83
CA VAL A 128 9.99 34.72 -26.82
C VAL A 128 11.30 35.15 -26.15
N PRO A 129 12.44 35.07 -26.88
CA PRO A 129 13.39 36.17 -26.87
C PRO A 129 13.64 36.73 -28.27
N LYS A 130 13.53 38.06 -28.34
CA LYS A 130 13.89 39.01 -29.40
C LYS A 130 15.28 39.53 -28.97
N ILE A 131 16.35 39.55 -29.79
CA ILE A 131 16.87 40.68 -30.63
C ILE A 131 18.40 40.38 -30.82
N LEU A 132 18.91 40.10 -32.04
CA LEU A 132 19.70 40.95 -33.00
C LEU A 132 21.24 41.01 -32.72
N PRO A 133 22.12 41.42 -33.67
CA PRO A 133 22.00 41.58 -35.14
C PRO A 133 23.24 41.10 -35.97
N GLU A 134 23.17 41.36 -37.29
CA GLU A 134 24.25 41.72 -38.25
C GLU A 134 24.99 40.68 -39.14
N ASN A 135 24.74 40.83 -40.46
CA ASN A 135 25.71 40.95 -41.59
C ASN A 135 26.47 39.67 -42.03
N ILE A 136 26.62 39.23 -43.30
CA ILE A 136 26.70 39.77 -44.69
C ILE A 136 26.34 38.55 -45.62
N GLY A 137 25.57 38.63 -46.72
CA GLY A 137 25.89 39.27 -47.99
C GLY A 137 26.62 38.32 -48.96
N GLU A 138 25.86 37.74 -49.91
CA GLU A 138 26.16 37.37 -51.32
C GLU A 138 25.29 36.19 -51.79
#